data_AF-A0A7X8GWJ9-F1
#
_entry.id   AF-A0A7X8GWJ9-F1
#
_cell.length_a   1.000
_cell.length_b   1.000
_cell.length_c   1.000
_cell.angle_alpha   90.00
_cell.angle_beta   90.00
_cell.angle_gamma   90.00
#
_symmetry.space_group_name_H-M   'P 1'
#
loop_
_entity.id
_entity.type
_entity.pdbx_description
1 polymer ?
#
loop_
_entity_poly.entity_id
_entity_poly.type
_entity_poly.pdbx_seq_one_letter_code
_entity_poly.pdbx_strand_id
1 'polypeptide(L)'
;PMLKEYTVIVNKSTVPVGTADKVRNAVAENCKVEFDVVSNPEFLKEGYAVEDFMKPDRIVIGTRSHRAREIMEKLYKPFVRQGNPIIFMDERSSEMTKYAANAFLATKITFMNEIANLCDRVGANVDMVRRGIGTDVRIGKHFLYSGIGYGGSCFPKDVQAIVKTAHENDMNLEILEAVIRINEKQKTVLIPKMKEYFGGSLKGRRVAIWGLAFKANTDDIREAPALYIIEELLKEGAEVVVHDPEALNNVRKLFGDKIKYSELQYEALDEADCLMIVTDWQSFRNPNFGKVAIKLKNKVIFDGRNLFEHDEMAEIGFTYFSIGRNKAFEMSKKQS
;
A
#
# COMPACT_ATOMS: atom_id res chain seq x y z
N PRO A 1 39.74 17.62 5.09
CA PRO A 1 38.47 17.36 5.81
C PRO A 1 37.38 18.37 5.41
N MET A 2 36.20 17.91 4.99
CA MET A 2 35.08 18.78 4.58
C MET A 2 34.38 19.44 5.78
N LEU A 3 34.32 18.76 6.92
CA LEU A 3 33.80 19.32 8.17
C LEU A 3 34.88 20.18 8.84
N LYS A 4 34.53 21.44 9.15
CA LYS A 4 35.43 22.44 9.75
C LYS A 4 35.02 22.86 11.16
N GLU A 5 33.79 22.58 11.56
CA GLU A 5 33.22 22.92 12.85
C GLU A 5 32.35 21.76 13.37
N TYR A 6 31.99 21.82 14.65
CA TYR A 6 31.12 20.80 15.22
C TYR A 6 29.83 20.66 14.41
N THR A 7 29.51 19.42 14.04
CA THR A 7 28.40 19.12 13.13
C THR A 7 27.55 17.98 13.68
N VAL A 8 26.22 18.11 13.58
CA VAL A 8 25.27 17.01 13.82
C VAL A 8 24.89 16.41 12.47
N ILE A 9 25.25 15.15 12.24
CA ILE A 9 24.94 14.39 11.03
C ILE A 9 23.64 13.63 11.28
N VAL A 10 22.63 13.89 10.46
CA VAL A 10 21.28 13.31 10.65
C VAL A 10 21.01 12.24 9.60
N ASN A 11 20.92 10.99 10.04
CA ASN A 11 20.42 9.88 9.25
C ASN A 11 18.89 9.98 9.16
N LYS A 12 18.38 10.59 8.09
CA LYS A 12 16.95 10.71 7.79
C LYS A 12 16.40 9.49 7.04
N SER A 13 17.22 8.86 6.21
CA SER A 13 16.86 7.70 5.42
C SER A 13 16.44 6.53 6.30
N THR A 14 15.51 5.70 5.82
CA THR A 14 15.20 4.43 6.46
C THR A 14 16.37 3.48 6.24
N VAL A 15 17.08 3.14 7.32
CA VAL A 15 18.32 2.37 7.30
C VAL A 15 18.29 1.28 8.37
N PRO A 16 18.90 0.10 8.14
CA PRO A 16 18.95 -0.98 9.11
C PRO A 16 19.56 -0.56 10.45
N VAL A 17 19.21 -1.28 11.51
CA VAL A 17 19.70 -1.02 12.87
C VAL A 17 21.23 -1.13 12.91
N GLY A 18 21.89 -0.17 13.56
CA GLY A 18 23.35 -0.03 13.64
C GLY A 18 23.96 0.81 12.52
N THR A 19 23.16 1.42 11.64
CA THR A 19 23.70 2.27 10.56
C THR A 19 24.29 3.56 11.11
N ALA A 20 23.74 4.13 12.18
CA ALA A 20 24.33 5.27 12.88
C ALA A 20 25.78 4.98 13.34
N ASP A 21 26.06 3.76 13.81
CA ASP A 21 27.42 3.35 14.20
C ASP A 21 28.34 3.25 12.98
N LYS A 22 27.85 2.69 11.86
CA LYS A 22 28.60 2.60 10.60
C LYS A 22 28.96 3.98 10.05
N VAL A 23 28.01 4.91 10.04
CA VAL A 23 28.23 6.30 9.61
C VAL A 23 29.23 6.98 10.54
N ARG A 24 29.10 6.79 11.86
CA ARG A 24 30.04 7.35 12.84
C ARG A 24 31.47 6.89 12.57
N ASN A 25 31.67 5.59 12.38
CA ASN A 25 33.00 5.02 12.12
C ASN A 25 33.59 5.56 10.81
N ALA A 26 32.82 5.57 9.72
CA ALA A 26 33.27 6.06 8.41
C ALA A 26 33.66 7.55 8.44
N VAL A 27 32.91 8.38 9.18
CA VAL A 27 33.24 9.80 9.32
C VAL A 27 34.46 9.99 10.23
N ALA A 28 34.58 9.22 11.31
CA ALA A 28 35.69 9.31 12.26
C ALA A 28 37.06 9.03 11.64
N GLU A 29 37.13 8.21 10.58
CA GLU A 29 38.39 7.90 9.87
C GLU A 29 39.14 9.16 9.36
N ASN A 30 38.39 10.20 8.97
CA ASN A 30 38.96 11.39 8.31
C ASN A 30 38.57 12.72 8.97
N CYS A 31 37.63 12.70 9.92
CA CYS A 31 37.15 13.90 10.59
C CYS A 31 38.14 14.34 11.68
N LYS A 32 38.44 15.65 11.71
CA LYS A 32 39.34 16.26 12.69
C LYS A 32 38.61 17.11 13.72
N VAL A 33 37.28 17.19 13.63
CA VAL A 33 36.41 17.98 14.51
C VAL A 33 35.42 17.06 15.22
N GLU A 34 34.92 17.49 16.36
CA GLU A 34 33.84 16.77 17.05
C GLU A 34 32.58 16.72 16.18
N PHE A 35 31.85 15.61 16.22
CA PHE A 35 30.58 15.48 15.54
C PHE A 35 29.71 14.44 16.25
N ASP A 36 28.41 14.52 16.02
CA ASP A 36 27.44 13.53 16.48
C ASP A 36 26.65 12.97 15.30
N VAL A 37 26.31 11.68 15.37
CA VAL A 37 25.43 11.02 14.39
C VAL A 37 24.09 10.72 15.05
N VAL A 38 23.02 11.22 14.46
CA VAL A 38 21.65 11.13 14.98
C VAL A 38 20.79 10.33 14.01
N SER A 39 19.96 9.42 14.53
CA SER A 39 18.89 8.79 13.76
C SER A 39 17.64 9.64 13.85
N ASN A 40 17.04 10.02 12.73
CA ASN A 40 15.78 10.77 12.73
C ASN A 40 14.89 10.31 11.57
N PRO A 41 14.25 9.13 11.70
CA PRO A 41 13.45 8.56 10.63
C PRO A 41 12.30 9.50 10.23
N GLU A 42 11.90 9.42 8.97
CA GLU A 42 10.71 10.07 8.44
C GLU A 42 9.47 9.16 8.58
N PHE A 43 8.26 9.73 8.67
CA PHE A 43 6.99 8.98 8.71
C PHE A 43 5.96 9.58 7.76
N LEU A 44 6.42 10.03 6.60
CA LEU A 44 5.64 10.72 5.60
C LEU A 44 4.92 9.72 4.70
N LYS A 45 3.68 10.03 4.32
CA LYS A 45 2.97 9.33 3.26
C LYS A 45 3.19 10.08 1.95
N GLU A 46 3.58 9.35 0.93
CA GLU A 46 3.61 9.87 -0.44
C GLU A 46 2.23 10.45 -0.85
N GLY A 47 2.20 11.56 -1.56
CA GLY A 47 0.97 12.33 -1.83
C GLY A 47 0.51 13.28 -0.71
N TYR A 48 1.02 13.12 0.53
CA TYR A 48 0.69 13.96 1.70
C TYR A 48 1.93 14.45 2.46
N ALA A 49 3.11 14.32 1.87
CA ALA A 49 4.38 14.49 2.56
C ALA A 49 4.56 15.89 3.19
N VAL A 50 4.08 16.95 2.54
CA VAL A 50 4.15 18.31 3.09
C VAL A 50 3.27 18.45 4.32
N GLU A 51 2.04 17.94 4.28
CA GLU A 51 1.13 18.02 5.43
C GLU A 51 1.65 17.18 6.61
N ASP A 52 2.08 15.95 6.36
CA ASP A 52 2.64 15.07 7.39
C ASP A 52 3.92 15.66 8.01
N PHE A 53 4.74 16.37 7.22
CA PHE A 53 5.94 17.05 7.74
C PHE A 53 5.58 18.27 8.61
N MET A 54 4.59 19.06 8.18
CA MET A 54 4.18 20.28 8.88
C MET A 54 3.34 20.00 10.13
N LYS A 55 2.64 18.86 10.18
CA LYS A 55 1.80 18.42 11.31
C LYS A 55 2.06 16.95 11.65
N PRO A 56 3.25 16.61 12.14
CA PRO A 56 3.61 15.21 12.39
C PRO A 56 2.88 14.68 13.63
N ASP A 57 2.40 13.43 13.60
CA ASP A 57 1.85 12.76 14.79
C ASP A 57 2.89 12.71 15.93
N ARG A 58 4.16 12.56 15.56
CA ARG A 58 5.34 12.57 16.44
C ARG A 58 6.61 12.77 15.62
N ILE A 59 7.68 13.19 16.28
CA ILE A 59 9.03 13.21 15.72
C ILE A 59 9.92 12.29 16.55
N VAL A 60 10.56 11.29 15.93
CA VAL A 60 11.46 10.35 16.60
C VAL A 60 12.90 10.78 16.38
N ILE A 61 13.69 10.89 17.45
CA ILE A 61 15.10 11.30 17.41
C ILE A 61 15.92 10.35 18.28
N GLY A 62 16.79 9.57 17.63
CA GLY A 62 17.76 8.69 18.25
C GLY A 62 19.11 9.39 18.44
N THR A 63 19.49 9.66 19.68
CA THR A 63 20.80 10.21 20.05
C THR A 63 21.12 9.93 21.52
N ARG A 64 22.35 9.52 21.80
CA ARG A 64 22.89 9.48 23.18
C ARG A 64 23.59 10.79 23.57
N SER A 65 23.88 11.67 22.61
CA SER A 65 24.53 12.96 22.87
C SER A 65 23.54 14.00 23.36
N HIS A 66 23.83 14.58 24.53
CA HIS A 66 23.07 15.70 25.09
C HIS A 66 23.14 16.95 24.19
N ARG A 67 24.33 17.24 23.66
CA ARG A 67 24.56 18.39 22.77
C ARG A 67 23.77 18.26 21.47
N ALA A 68 23.77 17.08 20.85
CA ALA A 68 22.96 16.83 19.66
C ALA A 68 21.47 16.88 19.96
N ARG A 69 21.04 16.36 21.12
CA ARG A 69 19.64 16.43 21.58
C ARG A 69 19.12 17.87 21.63
N GLU A 70 19.84 18.78 22.28
CA GLU A 70 19.44 20.18 22.39
C GLU A 70 19.28 20.87 21.02
N ILE A 71 20.21 20.60 20.11
CA ILE A 71 20.19 21.15 18.74
C ILE A 71 18.98 20.63 17.98
N MET A 72 18.73 19.32 18.03
CA MET A 72 17.62 18.66 17.35
C MET A 72 16.26 19.07 17.94
N GLU A 73 16.18 19.27 19.25
CA GLU A 73 14.99 19.82 19.90
C GLU A 73 14.70 21.24 19.41
N LYS A 74 15.70 22.12 19.40
CA LYS A 74 15.56 23.49 18.91
C LYS A 74 15.13 23.53 17.44
N LEU A 75 15.66 22.63 16.61
CA LEU A 75 15.31 22.50 15.20
C LEU A 75 13.82 22.16 15.01
N TYR A 76 13.30 21.19 15.77
CA TYR A 76 11.95 20.67 15.57
C TYR A 76 10.86 21.34 16.39
N LYS A 77 11.21 22.08 17.46
CA LYS A 77 10.26 22.80 18.33
C LYS A 77 9.21 23.65 17.58
N PRO A 78 9.51 24.33 16.45
CA PRO A 78 8.49 25.07 15.70
C PRO A 78 7.37 24.20 15.11
N PHE A 79 7.63 22.93 14.80
CA PHE A 79 6.70 22.03 14.12
C PHE A 79 5.76 21.28 15.08
N VAL A 80 6.06 21.29 16.38
CA VAL A 80 5.31 20.52 17.39
C VAL A 80 4.50 21.39 18.36
N ARG A 81 4.29 22.68 18.02
CA ARG A 81 3.56 23.63 18.87
C ARG A 81 2.11 23.23 19.17
N GLN A 82 1.54 22.33 18.36
CA GLN A 82 0.18 21.81 18.53
C GLN A 82 0.07 20.66 19.55
N GLY A 83 1.19 20.28 20.21
CA GLY A 83 1.20 19.30 21.30
C GLY A 83 1.72 17.91 20.93
N ASN A 84 2.05 17.67 19.66
CA ASN A 84 2.59 16.38 19.22
C ASN A 84 4.03 16.19 19.76
N PRO A 85 4.41 14.99 20.25
CA PRO A 85 5.67 14.82 20.98
C PRO A 85 6.91 14.76 20.08
N ILE A 86 8.03 15.28 20.58
CA ILE A 86 9.38 14.86 20.15
C ILE A 86 9.82 13.75 21.10
N ILE A 87 10.08 12.57 20.55
CA ILE A 87 10.46 11.37 21.31
C ILE A 87 11.96 11.14 21.14
N PHE A 88 12.70 11.34 22.23
CA PHE A 88 14.12 11.05 22.29
C PHE A 88 14.37 9.63 22.78
N MET A 89 15.27 8.92 22.10
CA MET A 89 15.73 7.57 22.43
C MET A 89 17.18 7.37 21.96
N ASP A 90 17.76 6.17 22.09
CA ASP A 90 19.05 5.87 21.47
C ASP A 90 18.91 5.65 19.95
N GLU A 91 20.03 5.73 19.24
CA GLU A 91 20.11 5.65 17.79
C GLU A 91 19.51 4.35 17.24
N ARG A 92 19.82 3.20 17.87
CA ARG A 92 19.35 1.88 17.44
C ARG A 92 17.87 1.71 17.67
N SER A 93 17.35 2.18 18.81
CA SER A 93 15.91 2.20 19.08
C SER A 93 15.15 3.06 18.08
N SER A 94 15.71 4.20 17.66
CA SER A 94 15.11 5.07 16.64
C SER A 94 15.07 4.40 15.26
N GLU A 95 16.16 3.75 14.84
CA GLU A 95 16.21 2.97 13.60
C GLU A 95 15.19 1.83 13.61
N MET A 96 15.12 1.06 14.70
CA MET A 96 14.14 -0.03 14.87
C MET A 96 12.69 0.47 14.84
N THR A 97 12.42 1.64 15.46
CA THR A 97 11.07 2.22 15.52
C THR A 97 10.44 2.39 14.13
N LYS A 98 11.22 2.79 13.12
CA LYS A 98 10.72 2.95 11.75
C LYS A 98 10.26 1.63 11.14
N TYR A 99 11.09 0.59 11.25
CA TYR A 99 10.75 -0.73 10.73
C TYR A 99 9.56 -1.34 11.48
N ALA A 100 9.56 -1.29 12.81
CA ALA A 100 8.47 -1.82 13.62
C ALA A 100 7.12 -1.16 13.28
N ALA A 101 7.11 0.17 13.09
CA ALA A 101 5.90 0.88 12.70
C ALA A 101 5.39 0.45 11.31
N ASN A 102 6.26 0.45 10.29
CA ASN A 102 5.87 0.05 8.93
C ASN A 102 5.44 -1.43 8.86
N ALA A 103 6.15 -2.30 9.59
CA ALA A 103 5.80 -3.71 9.69
C ALA A 103 4.43 -3.92 10.34
N PHE A 104 4.14 -3.19 11.43
CA PHE A 104 2.83 -3.30 12.07
C PHE A 104 1.69 -2.79 11.17
N LEU A 105 1.90 -1.71 10.42
CA LEU A 105 0.90 -1.21 9.46
C LEU A 105 0.65 -2.23 8.33
N ALA A 106 1.70 -2.85 7.80
CA ALA A 106 1.58 -3.95 6.83
C ALA A 106 0.82 -5.14 7.42
N THR A 107 1.12 -5.53 8.66
CA THR A 107 0.39 -6.58 9.38
C THR A 107 -1.09 -6.28 9.50
N LYS A 108 -1.49 -5.05 9.85
CA LYS A 108 -2.91 -4.69 9.96
C LYS A 108 -3.66 -4.85 8.63
N ILE A 109 -3.06 -4.40 7.54
CA ILE A 109 -3.65 -4.55 6.19
C ILE A 109 -3.77 -6.04 5.84
N THR A 110 -2.69 -6.79 6.00
CA THR A 110 -2.67 -8.20 5.61
C THR A 110 -3.60 -9.05 6.46
N PHE A 111 -3.67 -8.79 7.77
CA PHE A 111 -4.64 -9.42 8.66
C PHE A 111 -6.06 -9.20 8.16
N MET A 112 -6.44 -7.95 7.85
CA MET A 112 -7.77 -7.66 7.34
C MET A 112 -8.06 -8.32 5.99
N ASN A 113 -7.07 -8.41 5.11
CA ASN A 113 -7.20 -9.12 3.83
C ASN A 113 -7.46 -10.62 4.02
N GLU A 114 -6.77 -11.26 4.98
CA GLU A 114 -7.01 -12.66 5.30
C GLU A 114 -8.41 -12.88 5.89
N ILE A 115 -8.84 -11.99 6.78
CA ILE A 115 -10.22 -11.97 7.30
C ILE A 115 -11.23 -11.75 6.15
N ALA A 116 -10.94 -10.88 5.19
CA ALA A 116 -11.80 -10.66 4.03
C ALA A 116 -11.99 -11.93 3.20
N ASN A 117 -10.90 -12.66 2.95
CA ASN A 117 -10.96 -13.92 2.21
C ASN A 117 -11.76 -14.99 2.96
N LEU A 118 -11.71 -15.00 4.30
CA LEU A 118 -12.57 -15.84 5.12
C LEU A 118 -14.04 -15.39 5.04
N CYS A 119 -14.30 -14.09 5.14
CA CYS A 119 -15.64 -13.49 5.03
C CYS A 119 -16.34 -13.94 3.73
N ASP A 120 -15.62 -13.94 2.61
CA ASP A 120 -16.13 -14.42 1.31
C ASP A 120 -16.62 -15.89 1.33
N ARG A 121 -16.03 -16.73 2.17
CA ARG A 121 -16.37 -18.16 2.29
C ARG A 121 -17.48 -18.43 3.29
N VAL A 122 -17.55 -17.63 4.36
CA VAL A 122 -18.51 -17.83 5.46
C VAL A 122 -19.75 -16.94 5.36
N GLY A 123 -19.85 -16.09 4.32
CA GLY A 123 -20.97 -15.18 4.12
C GLY A 123 -20.99 -13.97 5.06
N ALA A 124 -19.83 -13.61 5.62
CA ALA A 124 -19.69 -12.40 6.42
C ALA A 124 -19.30 -11.19 5.53
N ASN A 125 -19.49 -9.98 6.06
CA ASN A 125 -19.08 -8.74 5.39
C ASN A 125 -17.90 -8.11 6.14
N VAL A 126 -16.75 -8.02 5.47
CA VAL A 126 -15.52 -7.48 6.04
C VAL A 126 -15.61 -6.01 6.43
N ASP A 127 -16.45 -5.21 5.77
CA ASP A 127 -16.68 -3.82 6.15
C ASP A 127 -17.42 -3.71 7.49
N MET A 128 -18.35 -4.64 7.74
CA MET A 128 -19.03 -4.74 9.04
C MET A 128 -18.10 -5.23 10.13
N VAL A 129 -17.24 -6.22 9.83
CA VAL A 129 -16.19 -6.69 10.75
C VAL A 129 -15.21 -5.56 11.09
N ARG A 130 -14.72 -4.84 10.07
CA ARG A 130 -13.86 -3.66 10.23
C ARG A 130 -14.48 -2.61 11.15
N ARG A 131 -15.76 -2.30 10.95
CA ARG A 131 -16.51 -1.37 11.82
C ARG A 131 -16.59 -1.90 13.26
N GLY A 132 -16.86 -3.19 13.42
CA GLY A 132 -16.95 -3.84 14.73
C GLY A 132 -15.64 -3.82 15.51
N ILE A 133 -14.52 -4.22 14.90
CA ILE A 133 -13.23 -4.26 15.61
C ILE A 133 -12.59 -2.87 15.76
N GLY A 134 -12.87 -1.95 14.82
CA GLY A 134 -12.24 -0.63 14.80
C GLY A 134 -12.78 0.34 15.87
N THR A 135 -13.90 0.01 16.52
CA THR A 135 -14.42 0.79 17.66
C THR A 135 -13.63 0.52 18.95
N ASP A 136 -12.94 -0.62 19.04
CA ASP A 136 -12.03 -0.91 20.14
C ASP A 136 -10.81 0.01 20.04
N VAL A 137 -10.64 0.88 21.05
CA VAL A 137 -9.56 1.87 21.10
C VAL A 137 -8.16 1.25 21.13
N ARG A 138 -8.05 -0.03 21.51
CA ARG A 138 -6.78 -0.78 21.48
C ARG A 138 -6.36 -1.17 20.06
N ILE A 139 -7.32 -1.25 19.13
CA ILE A 139 -7.11 -1.60 17.72
C ILE A 139 -7.09 -0.33 16.85
N GLY A 140 -8.05 0.55 17.07
CA GLY A 140 -8.26 1.78 16.29
C GLY A 140 -8.81 1.55 14.88
N LYS A 141 -9.20 2.64 14.21
CA LYS A 141 -9.97 2.59 12.95
C LYS A 141 -9.13 2.55 11.67
N HIS A 142 -7.85 2.91 11.77
CA HIS A 142 -6.98 3.13 10.60
C HIS A 142 -6.28 1.85 10.14
N PHE A 143 -5.95 1.79 8.85
CA PHE A 143 -5.24 0.67 8.21
C PHE A 143 -5.98 -0.68 8.33
N LEU A 144 -7.31 -0.64 8.34
CA LEU A 144 -8.16 -1.83 8.39
C LEU A 144 -8.99 -2.05 7.11
N TYR A 145 -8.72 -1.29 6.06
CA TYR A 145 -9.42 -1.44 4.78
C TYR A 145 -8.83 -2.63 4.03
N SER A 146 -9.69 -3.58 3.67
CA SER A 146 -9.30 -4.76 2.89
C SER A 146 -9.24 -4.40 1.41
N GLY A 147 -8.43 -5.14 0.66
CA GLY A 147 -8.27 -4.96 -0.77
C GLY A 147 -7.36 -6.00 -1.40
N ILE A 148 -6.80 -5.65 -2.56
CA ILE A 148 -5.83 -6.45 -3.32
C ILE A 148 -4.39 -6.32 -2.80
N GLY A 149 -4.22 -6.19 -1.48
CA GLY A 149 -2.90 -6.04 -0.86
C GLY A 149 -2.32 -4.63 -0.88
N TYR A 150 -1.15 -4.49 -0.26
CA TYR A 150 -0.34 -3.28 -0.23
C TYR A 150 0.82 -3.34 -1.22
N GLY A 151 1.31 -2.16 -1.59
CA GLY A 151 2.50 -1.96 -2.43
C GLY A 151 3.29 -0.73 -2.00
N GLY A 152 3.97 -0.10 -2.95
CA GLY A 152 4.77 1.10 -2.74
C GLY A 152 6.19 0.81 -2.31
N SER A 153 6.99 1.85 -2.15
CA SER A 153 8.42 1.73 -1.85
C SER A 153 8.77 1.50 -0.39
N CYS A 154 7.83 1.79 0.52
CA CYS A 154 8.07 1.70 1.96
C CYS A 154 7.75 0.30 2.50
N PHE A 155 6.50 -0.16 2.45
CA PHE A 155 6.11 -1.38 3.16
C PHE A 155 6.81 -2.66 2.67
N PRO A 156 6.79 -3.02 1.38
CA PRO A 156 7.43 -4.26 0.91
C PRO A 156 8.92 -4.29 1.25
N LYS A 157 9.64 -3.21 0.94
CA LYS A 157 11.07 -3.07 1.20
C LYS A 157 11.38 -3.14 2.70
N ASP A 158 10.66 -2.39 3.53
CA ASP A 158 10.97 -2.29 4.95
C ASP A 158 10.62 -3.58 5.70
N VAL A 159 9.50 -4.23 5.36
CA VAL A 159 9.12 -5.53 5.94
C VAL A 159 10.13 -6.62 5.55
N GLN A 160 10.54 -6.67 4.28
CA GLN A 160 11.59 -7.60 3.85
C GLN A 160 12.93 -7.31 4.52
N ALA A 161 13.29 -6.04 4.69
CA ALA A 161 14.55 -5.64 5.32
C ALA A 161 14.61 -6.03 6.81
N ILE A 162 13.53 -5.87 7.58
CA ILE A 162 13.52 -6.30 8.99
C ILE A 162 13.53 -7.83 9.11
N VAL A 163 12.83 -8.57 8.23
CA VAL A 163 12.91 -10.04 8.18
C VAL A 163 14.33 -10.50 7.87
N LYS A 164 14.97 -9.89 6.86
CA LYS A 164 16.37 -10.18 6.52
C LYS A 164 17.31 -9.88 7.70
N THR A 165 17.11 -8.74 8.37
CA THR A 165 17.89 -8.36 9.56
C THR A 165 17.72 -9.40 10.67
N ALA A 166 16.52 -9.94 10.86
CA ALA A 166 16.28 -11.01 11.82
C ALA A 166 17.04 -12.30 11.45
N HIS A 167 16.98 -12.72 10.18
CA HIS A 167 17.74 -13.90 9.71
C HIS A 167 19.25 -13.74 9.87
N GLU A 168 19.78 -12.54 9.59
CA GLU A 168 21.20 -12.20 9.82
C GLU A 168 21.61 -12.23 11.31
N ASN A 169 20.63 -12.29 12.23
CA ASN A 169 20.81 -12.43 13.68
C ASN A 169 20.20 -13.75 14.21
N ASP A 170 20.14 -14.78 13.36
CA ASP A 170 19.68 -16.14 13.72
C ASP A 170 18.27 -16.19 14.32
N MET A 171 17.37 -15.28 13.89
CA MET A 171 15.99 -15.19 14.37
C MET A 171 14.99 -15.17 13.21
N ASN A 172 13.86 -15.86 13.38
CA ASN A 172 12.75 -15.82 12.43
C ASN A 172 11.61 -14.95 12.96
N LEU A 173 11.09 -14.06 12.10
CA LEU A 173 9.90 -13.25 12.39
C LEU A 173 8.69 -13.89 11.72
N GLU A 174 8.19 -14.99 12.28
CA GLU A 174 7.13 -15.83 11.67
C GLU A 174 5.89 -15.04 11.25
N ILE A 175 5.47 -14.06 12.06
CA ILE A 175 4.34 -13.18 11.74
C ILE A 175 4.63 -12.37 10.47
N LEU A 176 5.81 -11.77 10.35
CA LEU A 176 6.15 -10.92 9.19
C LEU A 176 6.40 -11.75 7.92
N GLU A 177 6.94 -12.95 8.05
CA GLU A 177 7.04 -13.90 6.93
C GLU A 177 5.66 -14.30 6.41
N ALA A 178 4.69 -14.54 7.32
CA ALA A 178 3.31 -14.75 6.94
C ALA A 178 2.70 -13.51 6.26
N VAL A 179 2.96 -12.31 6.79
CA VAL A 179 2.49 -11.04 6.21
C VAL A 179 2.95 -10.86 4.77
N ILE A 180 4.24 -11.10 4.49
CA ILE A 180 4.79 -11.05 3.12
C ILE A 180 4.08 -12.07 2.23
N ARG A 181 4.05 -13.33 2.64
CA ARG A 181 3.49 -14.43 1.83
C ARG A 181 2.01 -14.23 1.51
N ILE A 182 1.22 -13.77 2.48
CA ILE A 182 -0.22 -13.52 2.29
C ILE A 182 -0.42 -12.31 1.37
N ASN A 183 0.36 -11.23 1.54
CA ASN A 183 0.25 -10.05 0.68
C ASN A 183 0.55 -10.39 -0.79
N GLU A 184 1.58 -11.18 -1.08
CA GLU A 184 1.89 -11.61 -2.45
C GLU A 184 0.72 -12.35 -3.10
N LYS A 185 0.06 -13.26 -2.36
CA LYS A 185 -1.14 -13.96 -2.86
C LYS A 185 -2.34 -13.02 -3.01
N GLN A 186 -2.46 -12.03 -2.13
CA GLN A 186 -3.58 -11.10 -2.13
C GLN A 186 -3.59 -10.19 -3.37
N LYS A 187 -2.42 -9.85 -3.92
CA LYS A 187 -2.29 -9.00 -5.12
C LYS A 187 -3.10 -9.50 -6.31
N THR A 188 -3.26 -10.82 -6.46
CA THR A 188 -3.97 -11.46 -7.58
C THR A 188 -5.26 -12.18 -7.15
N VAL A 189 -5.79 -11.91 -5.96
CA VAL A 189 -6.94 -12.62 -5.37
C VAL A 189 -8.23 -12.57 -6.21
N LEU A 190 -8.36 -11.56 -7.09
CA LEU A 190 -9.50 -11.42 -7.98
C LEU A 190 -9.40 -12.26 -9.26
N ILE A 191 -8.20 -12.67 -9.68
CA ILE A 191 -8.00 -13.45 -10.91
C ILE A 191 -8.77 -14.79 -10.87
N PRO A 192 -8.75 -15.58 -9.79
CA PRO A 192 -9.56 -16.79 -9.70
C PRO A 192 -11.07 -16.51 -9.84
N LYS A 193 -11.59 -15.42 -9.25
CA LYS A 193 -13.00 -15.03 -9.36
C LYS A 193 -13.36 -14.64 -10.79
N MET A 194 -12.46 -13.97 -11.50
CA MET A 194 -12.62 -13.65 -12.92
C MET A 194 -12.68 -14.92 -13.76
N LYS A 195 -11.76 -15.87 -13.53
CA LYS A 195 -11.76 -17.16 -14.22
C LYS A 195 -13.06 -17.90 -13.99
N GLU A 196 -13.53 -17.98 -12.75
CA GLU A 196 -14.82 -18.61 -12.41
C GLU A 196 -15.98 -17.97 -13.18
N TYR A 197 -16.09 -16.64 -13.17
CA TYR A 197 -17.14 -15.92 -13.89
C TYR A 197 -17.10 -16.16 -15.41
N PHE A 198 -15.91 -16.23 -16.01
CA PHE A 198 -15.74 -16.45 -17.46
C PHE A 198 -15.62 -17.92 -17.88
N GLY A 199 -16.05 -18.87 -17.02
CA GLY A 199 -16.11 -20.30 -17.38
C GLY A 199 -14.75 -21.01 -17.39
N GLY A 200 -13.81 -20.55 -16.57
CA GLY A 200 -12.51 -21.17 -16.31
C GLY A 200 -11.33 -20.60 -17.11
N SER A 201 -11.57 -19.70 -18.07
CA SER A 201 -10.53 -19.17 -18.97
C SER A 201 -10.68 -17.67 -19.22
N LEU A 202 -9.56 -16.95 -19.25
CA LEU A 202 -9.48 -15.53 -19.63
C LEU A 202 -8.91 -15.30 -21.03
N LYS A 203 -8.61 -16.38 -21.77
CA LYS A 203 -8.00 -16.28 -23.10
C LYS A 203 -8.87 -15.47 -24.05
N GLY A 204 -8.29 -14.40 -24.62
CA GLY A 204 -8.96 -13.49 -25.55
C GLY A 204 -9.98 -12.55 -24.89
N ARG A 205 -10.14 -12.58 -23.57
CA ARG A 205 -10.99 -11.62 -22.85
C ARG A 205 -10.26 -10.29 -22.74
N ARG A 206 -10.97 -9.20 -23.00
CA ARG A 206 -10.44 -7.83 -22.86
C ARG A 206 -10.79 -7.29 -21.48
N VAL A 207 -9.79 -7.08 -20.64
CA VAL A 207 -9.94 -6.55 -19.28
C VAL A 207 -9.55 -5.08 -19.27
N ALA A 208 -10.50 -4.21 -18.92
CA ALA A 208 -10.20 -2.82 -18.63
C ALA A 208 -9.74 -2.68 -17.17
N ILE A 209 -8.63 -1.99 -16.92
CA ILE A 209 -8.11 -1.75 -15.57
C ILE A 209 -8.16 -0.25 -15.27
N TRP A 210 -8.81 0.10 -14.16
CA TRP A 210 -8.76 1.43 -13.56
C TRP A 210 -7.82 1.44 -12.36
N GLY A 211 -6.72 2.18 -12.48
CA GLY A 211 -5.70 2.32 -11.46
C GLY A 211 -4.48 1.45 -11.70
N LEU A 212 -3.30 2.08 -11.63
CA LEU A 212 -1.99 1.49 -11.87
C LEU A 212 -1.00 1.83 -10.76
N ALA A 213 -1.09 3.03 -10.18
CA ALA A 213 -0.30 3.41 -9.03
C ALA A 213 -0.61 2.52 -7.81
N PHE A 214 0.34 2.34 -6.89
CA PHE A 214 0.11 1.49 -5.71
C PHE A 214 -0.98 2.03 -4.77
N LYS A 215 -1.23 3.34 -4.83
CA LYS A 215 -2.31 4.08 -4.15
C LYS A 215 -2.66 5.34 -4.94
N ALA A 216 -3.79 5.96 -4.63
CA ALA A 216 -4.17 7.24 -5.24
C ALA A 216 -3.19 8.39 -4.88
N ASN A 217 -3.16 9.43 -5.72
CA ASN A 217 -2.38 10.67 -5.60
C ASN A 217 -0.86 10.49 -5.69
N THR A 218 -0.39 9.54 -6.51
CA THR A 218 1.03 9.35 -6.86
C THR A 218 1.15 8.66 -8.22
N ASP A 219 2.28 8.84 -8.89
CA ASP A 219 2.68 8.10 -10.09
C ASP A 219 3.55 6.86 -9.77
N ASP A 220 3.81 6.58 -8.49
CA ASP A 220 4.66 5.47 -8.04
C ASP A 220 3.96 4.12 -8.28
N ILE A 221 4.65 3.28 -9.05
CA ILE A 221 4.21 1.93 -9.42
C ILE A 221 5.05 0.84 -8.74
N ARG A 222 6.02 1.19 -7.90
CA ARG A 222 6.87 0.20 -7.21
C ARG A 222 5.98 -0.70 -6.37
N GLU A 223 6.12 -2.01 -6.60
CA GLU A 223 5.33 -3.04 -5.90
C GLU A 223 3.81 -2.86 -6.02
N ALA A 224 3.32 -2.11 -7.02
CA ALA A 224 1.89 -1.86 -7.17
C ALA A 224 1.16 -3.18 -7.54
N PRO A 225 0.04 -3.53 -6.87
CA PRO A 225 -0.75 -4.71 -7.21
C PRO A 225 -1.16 -4.79 -8.68
N ALA A 226 -1.34 -3.64 -9.34
CA ALA A 226 -1.62 -3.54 -10.77
C ALA A 226 -0.62 -4.30 -11.64
N LEU A 227 0.68 -4.22 -11.34
CA LEU A 227 1.71 -4.83 -12.17
C LEU A 227 1.58 -6.37 -12.16
N TYR A 228 1.36 -6.93 -10.96
CA TYR A 228 1.16 -8.36 -10.75
C TYR A 228 -0.12 -8.86 -11.42
N ILE A 229 -1.20 -8.07 -11.33
CA ILE A 229 -2.47 -8.36 -12.01
C ILE A 229 -2.28 -8.38 -13.53
N ILE A 230 -1.62 -7.37 -14.10
CA ILE A 230 -1.38 -7.29 -15.55
C ILE A 230 -0.56 -8.48 -16.02
N GLU A 231 0.53 -8.82 -15.32
CA GLU A 231 1.34 -9.99 -15.65
C GLU A 231 0.53 -11.29 -15.65
N GLU A 232 -0.32 -11.48 -14.64
CA GLU A 232 -1.13 -12.69 -14.53
C GLU A 232 -2.21 -12.77 -15.62
N LEU A 233 -2.86 -11.64 -15.94
CA LEU A 233 -3.82 -11.56 -17.03
C LEU A 233 -3.18 -11.87 -18.38
N LEU A 234 -1.98 -11.34 -18.64
CA LEU A 234 -1.23 -11.63 -19.86
C LEU A 234 -0.83 -13.10 -19.95
N LYS A 235 -0.40 -13.72 -18.84
CA LYS A 235 -0.10 -15.17 -18.78
C LYS A 235 -1.33 -16.03 -19.09
N GLU A 236 -2.51 -15.61 -18.64
CA GLU A 236 -3.80 -16.26 -18.93
C GLU A 236 -4.32 -15.97 -20.36
N GLY A 237 -3.59 -15.16 -21.15
CA GLY A 237 -3.90 -14.85 -22.54
C GLY A 237 -5.01 -13.81 -22.70
N ALA A 238 -5.28 -13.00 -21.69
CA ALA A 238 -6.21 -11.89 -21.76
C ALA A 238 -5.58 -10.68 -22.50
N GLU A 239 -6.42 -9.87 -23.14
CA GLU A 239 -6.05 -8.53 -23.58
C GLU A 239 -6.25 -7.54 -22.44
N VAL A 240 -5.30 -6.64 -22.22
CA VAL A 240 -5.37 -5.68 -21.12
C VAL A 240 -5.38 -4.25 -21.68
N VAL A 241 -6.33 -3.45 -21.21
CA VAL A 241 -6.39 -2.01 -21.46
C VAL A 241 -6.40 -1.27 -20.14
N VAL A 242 -5.50 -0.33 -19.96
CA VAL A 242 -5.30 0.33 -18.66
C VAL A 242 -5.56 1.82 -18.73
N HIS A 243 -6.05 2.36 -17.62
CA HIS A 243 -6.12 3.80 -17.37
C HIS A 243 -5.68 4.09 -15.93
N ASP A 244 -4.84 5.11 -15.78
CA ASP A 244 -4.51 5.72 -14.49
C ASP A 244 -4.26 7.23 -14.71
N PRO A 245 -4.73 8.12 -13.82
CA PRO A 245 -4.52 9.56 -13.99
C PRO A 245 -3.05 10.00 -14.04
N GLU A 246 -2.14 9.30 -13.36
CA GLU A 246 -0.74 9.76 -13.16
C GLU A 246 0.30 8.72 -13.59
N ALA A 247 0.01 7.43 -13.43
CA ALA A 247 1.02 6.36 -13.53
C ALA A 247 1.16 5.71 -14.93
N LEU A 248 0.39 6.15 -15.93
CA LEU A 248 0.41 5.56 -17.29
C LEU A 248 1.82 5.51 -17.89
N ASN A 249 2.58 6.60 -17.80
CA ASN A 249 3.92 6.69 -18.37
C ASN A 249 4.91 5.72 -17.70
N ASN A 250 4.79 5.54 -16.39
CA ASN A 250 5.67 4.64 -15.65
C ASN A 250 5.37 3.18 -15.98
N VAL A 251 4.09 2.79 -16.09
CA VAL A 251 3.71 1.44 -16.52
C VAL A 251 4.10 1.19 -17.99
N ARG A 252 3.95 2.20 -18.86
CA ARG A 252 4.35 2.09 -20.27
C ARG A 252 5.81 1.75 -20.46
N LYS A 253 6.71 2.28 -19.62
CA LYS A 253 8.14 1.93 -19.63
C LYS A 253 8.40 0.46 -19.31
N LEU A 254 7.53 -0.19 -18.54
CA LEU A 254 7.68 -1.59 -18.14
C LEU A 254 7.03 -2.57 -19.13
N PHE A 255 5.80 -2.27 -19.57
CA PHE A 255 5.02 -3.20 -20.39
C PHE A 255 5.11 -2.92 -21.89
N GLY A 256 5.55 -1.73 -22.31
CA GLY A 256 5.63 -1.35 -23.72
C GLY A 256 4.30 -1.63 -24.42
N ASP A 257 4.37 -2.26 -25.59
CA ASP A 257 3.19 -2.57 -26.43
C ASP A 257 2.47 -3.88 -26.05
N LYS A 258 2.83 -4.52 -24.93
CA LYS A 258 2.14 -5.73 -24.45
C LYS A 258 0.70 -5.48 -23.99
N ILE A 259 0.38 -4.23 -23.64
CA ILE A 259 -0.94 -3.79 -23.19
C ILE A 259 -1.33 -2.50 -23.90
N LYS A 260 -2.62 -2.16 -23.89
CA LYS A 260 -3.12 -0.89 -24.41
C LYS A 260 -3.29 0.12 -23.27
N TYR A 261 -3.11 1.39 -23.58
CA TYR A 261 -3.20 2.50 -22.63
C TYR A 261 -4.28 3.45 -23.11
N SER A 262 -5.04 4.00 -22.17
CA SER A 262 -6.09 4.97 -22.44
C SER A 262 -5.91 6.18 -21.54
N GLU A 263 -5.95 7.37 -22.15
CA GLU A 263 -5.82 8.65 -21.44
C GLU A 263 -7.11 9.01 -20.67
N LEU A 264 -8.26 8.43 -21.05
CA LEU A 264 -9.55 8.69 -20.41
C LEU A 264 -10.18 7.41 -19.86
N GLN A 265 -10.60 7.43 -18.59
CA GLN A 265 -11.12 6.24 -17.90
C GLN A 265 -12.22 5.50 -18.66
N TYR A 266 -13.12 6.21 -19.35
CA TYR A 266 -14.21 5.56 -20.08
C TYR A 266 -13.76 4.94 -21.40
N GLU A 267 -12.74 5.46 -22.06
CA GLU A 267 -12.24 4.89 -23.33
C GLU A 267 -11.55 3.54 -23.10
N ALA A 268 -10.94 3.35 -21.93
CA ALA A 268 -10.40 2.04 -21.53
C ALA A 268 -11.44 0.92 -21.55
N LEU A 269 -12.72 1.26 -21.39
CA LEU A 269 -13.83 0.31 -21.33
C LEU A 269 -14.32 -0.16 -22.69
N ASP A 270 -13.93 0.51 -23.80
CA ASP A 270 -14.49 0.22 -25.11
C ASP A 270 -14.26 -1.25 -25.52
N GLU A 271 -15.35 -2.00 -25.71
CA GLU A 271 -15.36 -3.44 -26.03
C GLU A 271 -14.69 -4.34 -24.98
N ALA A 272 -14.47 -3.86 -23.76
CA ALA A 272 -13.94 -4.68 -22.68
C ALA A 272 -15.01 -5.67 -22.16
N ASP A 273 -14.59 -6.89 -21.87
CA ASP A 273 -15.44 -7.94 -21.28
C ASP A 273 -15.80 -7.64 -19.82
N CYS A 274 -14.92 -6.93 -19.10
CA CYS A 274 -15.11 -6.51 -17.71
C CYS A 274 -14.27 -5.30 -17.35
N LEU A 275 -14.65 -4.62 -16.27
CA LEU A 275 -13.82 -3.62 -15.59
C LEU A 275 -13.20 -4.21 -14.32
N MET A 276 -11.92 -3.95 -14.10
CA MET A 276 -11.20 -4.22 -12.85
C MET A 276 -10.73 -2.91 -12.21
N ILE A 277 -11.07 -2.70 -10.95
CA ILE A 277 -10.66 -1.51 -10.20
C ILE A 277 -9.54 -1.89 -9.24
N VAL A 278 -8.39 -1.25 -9.38
CA VAL A 278 -7.14 -1.63 -8.73
C VAL A 278 -6.61 -0.51 -7.83
N THR A 279 -6.96 0.76 -8.09
CA THR A 279 -6.55 1.90 -7.28
C THR A 279 -7.75 2.82 -7.05
N ASP A 280 -7.93 3.32 -5.83
CA ASP A 280 -9.13 4.03 -5.37
C ASP A 280 -9.12 5.54 -5.65
N TRP A 281 -8.70 5.92 -6.87
CA TRP A 281 -8.68 7.33 -7.29
C TRP A 281 -10.04 7.99 -7.14
N GLN A 282 -10.06 9.27 -6.77
CA GLN A 282 -11.28 10.01 -6.51
C GLN A 282 -12.22 10.04 -7.74
N SER A 283 -11.66 10.10 -8.95
CA SER A 283 -12.40 10.04 -10.22
C SER A 283 -13.15 8.72 -10.46
N PHE A 284 -12.75 7.64 -9.80
CA PHE A 284 -13.36 6.31 -9.95
C PHE A 284 -14.46 6.04 -8.92
N ARG A 285 -14.59 6.89 -7.89
CA ARG A 285 -15.56 6.67 -6.79
C ARG A 285 -17.00 6.98 -7.18
N ASN A 286 -17.22 7.85 -8.16
CA ASN A 286 -18.56 8.23 -8.65
C ASN A 286 -18.61 8.24 -10.19
N PRO A 287 -18.42 7.08 -10.85
CA PRO A 287 -18.45 7.02 -12.31
C PRO A 287 -19.89 7.14 -12.84
N ASN A 288 -20.03 7.57 -14.08
CA ASN A 288 -21.30 7.46 -14.79
C ASN A 288 -21.51 5.99 -15.20
N PHE A 289 -22.22 5.24 -14.38
CA PHE A 289 -22.50 3.82 -14.63
C PHE A 289 -23.26 3.55 -15.92
N GLY A 290 -24.06 4.50 -16.42
CA GLY A 290 -24.71 4.39 -17.73
C GLY A 290 -23.67 4.29 -18.85
N LYS A 291 -22.61 5.12 -18.81
CA LYS A 291 -21.48 5.03 -19.75
C LYS A 291 -20.71 3.73 -19.59
N VAL A 292 -20.47 3.28 -18.35
CA VAL A 292 -19.78 2.00 -18.08
C VAL A 292 -20.56 0.83 -18.69
N ALA A 293 -21.88 0.81 -18.48
CA ALA A 293 -22.77 -0.24 -18.95
C ALA A 293 -22.86 -0.32 -20.48
N ILE A 294 -22.78 0.81 -21.18
CA ILE A 294 -22.83 0.87 -22.65
C ILE A 294 -21.53 0.37 -23.27
N LYS A 295 -20.38 0.68 -22.66
CA LYS A 295 -19.06 0.38 -23.22
C LYS A 295 -18.58 -1.05 -22.97
N LEU A 296 -18.94 -1.62 -21.82
CA LEU A 296 -18.60 -3.01 -21.50
C LEU A 296 -19.49 -4.00 -22.27
N LYS A 297 -18.91 -5.12 -22.70
CA LYS A 297 -19.66 -6.25 -23.29
C LYS A 297 -20.53 -6.96 -22.25
N ASN A 298 -20.03 -7.06 -21.02
CA ASN A 298 -20.77 -7.60 -19.89
C ASN A 298 -20.78 -6.56 -18.76
N LYS A 299 -21.92 -6.38 -18.11
CA LYS A 299 -22.04 -5.49 -16.93
C LYS A 299 -21.41 -6.15 -15.71
N VAL A 300 -20.09 -6.34 -15.70
CA VAL A 300 -19.35 -6.97 -14.62
C VAL A 300 -18.16 -6.12 -14.19
N ILE A 301 -18.01 -5.96 -12.88
CA ILE A 301 -16.92 -5.21 -12.25
C ILE A 301 -16.24 -6.09 -11.19
N PHE A 302 -14.92 -6.14 -11.23
CA PHE A 302 -14.06 -6.75 -10.22
C PHE A 302 -13.32 -5.65 -9.46
N ASP A 303 -13.74 -5.37 -8.24
CA ASP A 303 -13.27 -4.23 -7.46
C ASP A 303 -12.36 -4.67 -6.31
N GLY A 304 -11.07 -4.35 -6.45
CA GLY A 304 -10.05 -4.63 -5.46
C GLY A 304 -9.98 -3.63 -4.31
N ARG A 305 -10.82 -2.59 -4.31
CA ARG A 305 -10.81 -1.45 -3.38
C ARG A 305 -12.15 -1.19 -2.69
N ASN A 306 -13.16 -2.01 -2.99
CA ASN A 306 -14.46 -1.95 -2.33
C ASN A 306 -15.16 -0.58 -2.47
N LEU A 307 -15.09 0.05 -3.65
CA LEU A 307 -15.58 1.41 -3.86
C LEU A 307 -17.10 1.55 -3.82
N PHE A 308 -17.82 0.49 -4.23
CA PHE A 308 -19.26 0.53 -4.42
C PHE A 308 -19.99 -0.42 -3.47
N GLU A 309 -21.26 -0.13 -3.21
CA GLU A 309 -22.16 -0.98 -2.45
C GLU A 309 -22.80 -2.04 -3.35
N HIS A 310 -22.95 -3.28 -2.85
CA HIS A 310 -23.48 -4.38 -3.65
C HIS A 310 -24.93 -4.15 -4.08
N ASP A 311 -25.76 -3.57 -3.19
CA ASP A 311 -27.18 -3.36 -3.47
C ASP A 311 -27.36 -2.33 -4.60
N GLU A 312 -26.62 -1.23 -4.54
CA GLU A 312 -26.64 -0.21 -5.58
C GLU A 312 -26.20 -0.80 -6.93
N MET A 313 -25.10 -1.56 -6.97
CA MET A 313 -24.63 -2.20 -8.21
C MET A 313 -25.62 -3.22 -8.77
N ALA A 314 -26.29 -3.98 -7.90
CA ALA A 314 -27.30 -4.95 -8.31
C ALA A 314 -28.55 -4.26 -8.89
N GLU A 315 -29.01 -3.17 -8.28
CA GLU A 315 -30.16 -2.38 -8.77
C GLU A 315 -29.94 -1.84 -10.18
N ILE A 316 -28.71 -1.44 -10.52
CA ILE A 316 -28.34 -0.97 -11.87
C ILE A 316 -27.92 -2.11 -12.83
N GLY A 317 -28.06 -3.36 -12.39
CA GLY A 317 -27.90 -4.56 -13.22
C GLY A 317 -26.45 -4.97 -13.48
N PHE A 318 -25.52 -4.62 -12.59
CA PHE A 318 -24.15 -5.11 -12.64
C PHE A 318 -23.95 -6.34 -11.77
N THR A 319 -23.16 -7.29 -12.28
CA THR A 319 -22.51 -8.29 -11.44
C THR A 319 -21.28 -7.64 -10.80
N TYR A 320 -21.23 -7.59 -9.48
CA TYR A 320 -20.17 -6.90 -8.75
C TYR A 320 -19.43 -7.88 -7.84
N PHE A 321 -18.13 -8.04 -8.09
CA PHE A 321 -17.23 -8.81 -7.26
C PHE A 321 -16.34 -7.85 -6.49
N SER A 322 -16.31 -7.95 -5.17
CA SER A 322 -15.39 -7.19 -4.34
C SER A 322 -14.70 -8.08 -3.30
N ILE A 323 -13.90 -7.48 -2.41
CA ILE A 323 -13.09 -8.18 -1.42
C ILE A 323 -13.83 -8.36 -0.11
N GLY A 324 -14.15 -9.61 0.26
CA GLY A 324 -14.70 -9.97 1.58
C GLY A 324 -16.13 -9.55 1.84
N ARG A 325 -16.93 -9.34 0.80
CA ARG A 325 -18.31 -8.82 0.90
C ARG A 325 -19.31 -9.68 0.12
N ASN A 326 -18.96 -10.92 -0.15
CA ASN A 326 -19.72 -11.79 -1.02
C ASN A 326 -21.19 -11.95 -0.55
N LYS A 327 -22.13 -11.42 -1.35
CA LYS A 327 -23.57 -11.68 -1.21
C LYS A 327 -24.04 -12.95 -1.94
N ALA A 328 -23.13 -13.69 -2.60
CA ALA A 328 -23.49 -14.85 -3.44
C ALA A 328 -24.10 -16.05 -2.68
N PHE A 329 -24.20 -16.00 -1.35
CA PHE A 329 -24.94 -17.00 -0.58
C PHE A 329 -26.44 -16.71 -0.42
N GLU A 330 -26.92 -15.49 -0.70
CA GLU A 330 -28.32 -15.12 -0.47
C GLU A 330 -29.23 -15.26 -1.70
N MET A 331 -28.71 -15.13 -2.92
CA MET A 331 -29.54 -15.17 -4.13
C MET A 331 -29.71 -16.58 -4.72
N SER A 332 -28.73 -17.48 -4.54
CA SER A 332 -28.83 -18.86 -5.04
C SER A 332 -29.87 -19.72 -4.32
N LYS A 333 -30.21 -19.39 -3.06
CA LYS A 333 -31.30 -20.05 -2.31
C LYS A 333 -32.69 -19.47 -2.54
N LYS A 334 -32.82 -18.32 -3.21
CA LYS A 334 -34.12 -17.75 -3.58
C LYS A 334 -34.59 -18.18 -4.98
N GLN A 335 -33.79 -18.97 -5.70
CA GLN A 335 -34.11 -19.48 -7.04
C GLN A 335 -33.94 -21.01 -7.19
N SER A 336 -33.81 -21.74 -6.07
CA SER A 336 -33.85 -23.21 -6.01
C SER A 336 -35.03 -23.68 -5.17
#